data_AF-A0A5P2XA72-F1
#
_entry.id   AF-A0A5P2XA72-F1
#
_cell.length_a   1.000
_cell.length_b   1.000
_cell.length_c   1.000
_cell.angle_alpha   90.00
_cell.angle_beta   90.00
_cell.angle_gamma   90.00
#
_symmetry.space_group_name_H-M   'P 1'
#
loop_
_entity.id
_entity.type
_entity.pdbx_description
1 polymer ?
#
loop_
_entity_poly.entity_id
_entity_poly.type
_entity_poly.pdbx_seq_one_letter_code
_entity_poly.pdbx_strand_id
1 'polypeptide(L)'
;MALQDDLTAIQRCVDDLVRTVGRIERQAEPETAGVDFRRVRMDTDHLRESVALLRAAVAPASPPERPAQAPPPPTRPAMVPVPDTPYDSSLWTDSDDEGLGARHRRAP
;
A
#
# COMPACT_ATOMS: atom_id res chain seq x y z
N MET A 1 11.83 -8.31 -24.12
CA MET A 1 12.55 -9.09 -23.08
C MET A 1 13.28 -8.17 -22.12
N ALA A 2 14.05 -7.17 -22.61
CA ALA A 2 14.73 -6.16 -21.77
C ALA A 2 13.90 -5.61 -20.59
N LEU A 3 12.64 -5.19 -20.80
CA LEU A 3 11.78 -4.68 -19.72
C LEU A 3 11.57 -5.67 -18.56
N GLN A 4 11.35 -6.95 -18.86
CA GLN A 4 11.14 -7.97 -17.82
C GLN A 4 12.44 -8.32 -17.09
N ASP A 5 13.57 -8.26 -17.81
CA ASP A 5 14.90 -8.41 -17.25
C ASP A 5 15.22 -7.23 -16.33
N ASP A 6 14.92 -6.00 -16.74
CA ASP A 6 15.09 -4.77 -15.97
C ASP A 6 14.23 -4.79 -14.69
N LEU A 7 12.96 -5.19 -14.79
CA LEU A 7 12.09 -5.37 -13.62
C LEU A 7 12.61 -6.45 -12.66
N THR A 8 13.31 -7.46 -13.18
CA THR A 8 13.94 -8.50 -12.37
C THR A 8 15.23 -8.04 -11.74
N ALA A 9 16.00 -7.19 -12.43
CA ALA A 9 17.15 -6.50 -11.85
C ALA A 9 16.71 -5.56 -10.72
N ILE A 10 15.67 -4.74 -10.93
CA ILE A 10 15.12 -3.85 -9.89
C ILE A 10 14.69 -4.64 -8.66
N GLN A 11 13.92 -5.73 -8.83
CA GLN A 11 13.48 -6.57 -7.71
C GLN A 11 14.67 -7.09 -6.89
N ARG A 12 15.72 -7.60 -7.55
CA ARG A 12 16.93 -8.10 -6.87
C ARG A 12 17.65 -6.99 -6.12
N CYS A 13 17.82 -5.82 -6.73
CA CYS A 13 18.44 -4.67 -6.09
C CYS A 13 17.66 -4.22 -4.84
N VAL A 14 16.33 -4.19 -4.90
CA VAL A 14 15.50 -3.85 -3.73
C VAL A 14 15.59 -4.91 -2.64
N ASP A 15 15.56 -6.20 -2.99
CA ASP A 15 15.76 -7.28 -2.03
C ASP A 15 17.14 -7.23 -1.36
N ASP A 16 18.19 -6.86 -2.10
CA ASP A 16 19.55 -6.64 -1.58
C ASP A 16 19.64 -5.41 -0.67
N LEU A 17 18.92 -4.34 -1.00
CA LEU A 17 18.82 -3.13 -0.18
C LEU A 17 18.16 -3.47 1.16
N VAL A 18 17.00 -4.15 1.15
CA VAL A 18 16.29 -4.60 2.36
C VAL A 18 17.22 -5.46 3.23
N ARG A 19 17.92 -6.44 2.63
CA ARG A 19 18.89 -7.29 3.33
C ARG A 19 20.02 -6.48 3.96
N THR A 20 20.53 -5.47 3.24
CA THR A 20 21.65 -4.65 3.69
C THR A 20 21.24 -3.71 4.81
N VAL A 21 20.08 -3.06 4.71
CA VAL A 21 19.50 -2.23 5.77
C VAL A 21 19.32 -3.06 7.05
N GLY A 22 18.71 -4.25 6.96
CA GLY A 22 18.53 -5.11 8.13
C GLY A 22 19.86 -5.59 8.75
N ARG A 23 20.92 -5.75 7.96
CA ARG A 23 22.26 -6.05 8.47
C ARG A 23 22.88 -4.85 9.19
N ILE A 24 22.78 -3.65 8.62
CA ILE A 24 23.27 -2.42 9.24
C ILE A 24 22.50 -2.17 10.55
N GLU A 25 21.17 -2.34 10.58
CA GLU A 25 20.36 -2.20 11.79
C GLU A 25 20.83 -3.14 12.92
N ARG A 26 21.20 -4.39 12.59
CA ARG A 26 21.74 -5.34 13.57
C ARG A 26 23.15 -5.02 14.05
N GLN A 27 23.93 -4.28 13.26
CA GLN A 27 25.30 -3.87 13.61
C GLN A 27 25.34 -2.50 14.29
N ALA A 28 24.28 -1.71 14.15
CA ALA A 28 24.15 -0.42 14.80
C ALA A 28 23.97 -0.60 16.31
N GLU A 29 24.58 0.29 17.09
CA GLU A 29 24.36 0.32 18.53
C GLU A 29 22.91 0.70 18.85
N PRO A 30 22.33 0.21 19.97
CA PRO A 30 20.93 0.48 20.33
C PRO A 30 20.59 1.97 20.43
N GLU A 31 21.56 2.81 20.81
CA GLU A 31 21.40 4.27 20.88
C GLU A 31 21.29 4.92 19.48
N THR A 32 21.86 4.28 18.46
CA THR A 32 21.82 4.71 17.05
C THR A 32 20.68 4.04 16.28
N ALA A 33 20.18 2.89 16.74
CA ALA A 33 19.03 2.16 16.21
C ALA A 33 17.68 2.86 16.54
N GLY A 34 17.59 4.14 16.16
CA GLY A 34 16.48 5.03 16.46
C GLY A 34 15.36 5.02 15.41
N VAL A 35 14.65 6.14 15.35
CA VAL A 35 13.52 6.36 14.43
C VAL A 35 13.93 6.24 12.96
N ASP A 36 15.16 6.65 12.61
CA ASP A 36 15.64 6.65 11.23
C ASP A 36 15.77 5.23 10.67
N PHE A 37 16.28 4.27 11.43
CA PHE A 37 16.34 2.87 10.99
C PHE A 37 14.95 2.27 10.76
N ARG A 38 13.99 2.56 11.64
CA ARG A 38 12.61 2.11 11.47
C ARG A 38 11.97 2.70 10.20
N ARG A 39 12.24 3.98 9.94
CA ARG A 39 11.76 4.67 8.74
C ARG A 39 12.37 4.06 7.48
N VAL A 40 13.69 3.91 7.43
CA VAL A 40 14.37 3.31 6.27
C VAL A 40 13.87 1.89 6.01
N ARG A 41 13.66 1.08 7.06
CA ARG A 41 13.09 -0.26 6.91
C ARG A 41 11.70 -0.22 6.27
N MET A 42 10.80 0.60 6.82
CA MET A 42 9.46 0.80 6.28
C MET A 42 9.49 1.23 4.81
N ASP A 43 10.34 2.20 4.46
CA ASP A 43 10.47 2.72 3.11
C ASP A 43 10.98 1.63 2.14
N THR A 44 11.92 0.79 2.57
CA THR A 44 12.41 -0.33 1.73
C THR A 44 11.40 -1.45 1.56
N ASP A 45 10.59 -1.73 2.58
CA ASP A 45 9.50 -2.71 2.49
C ASP A 45 8.38 -2.21 1.56
N HIS A 46 7.99 -0.94 1.67
CA HIS A 46 7.03 -0.31 0.76
C HIS A 46 7.55 -0.25 -0.68
N LEU A 47 8.84 0.03 -0.86
CA LEU A 47 9.45 0.02 -2.19
C LEU A 47 9.40 -1.38 -2.81
N ARG A 48 9.65 -2.43 -2.02
CA ARG A 48 9.54 -3.83 -2.45
C ARG A 48 8.12 -4.17 -2.89
N GLU A 49 7.12 -3.76 -2.13
CA GLU A 49 5.71 -3.94 -2.50
C GLU A 49 5.36 -3.17 -3.78
N SER A 50 5.80 -1.93 -3.89
CA SER A 50 5.56 -1.08 -5.07
C SER A 50 6.16 -1.70 -6.34
N VAL A 51 7.35 -2.29 -6.25
CA VAL A 51 7.97 -3.01 -7.39
C VAL A 51 7.19 -4.28 -7.74
N ALA A 52 6.67 -5.00 -6.75
CA ALA A 52 5.82 -6.17 -7.01
C ALA A 52 4.51 -5.78 -7.74
N LEU A 53 3.87 -4.69 -7.32
CA LEU A 53 2.70 -4.12 -8.00
C LEU A 53 3.02 -3.67 -9.42
N LEU A 54 4.15 -2.98 -9.63
CA LEU A 54 4.59 -2.57 -10.96
C LEU A 54 4.81 -3.77 -11.89
N ARG A 55 5.43 -4.85 -11.38
CA ARG A 55 5.61 -6.10 -12.14
C ARG A 55 4.28 -6.74 -12.50
N ALA A 56 3.31 -6.75 -11.58
CA ALA A 56 1.97 -7.28 -11.84
C ALA A 56 1.22 -6.46 -12.90
N ALA A 57 1.38 -5.14 -12.89
CA ALA A 57 0.76 -4.24 -13.87
C ALA A 57 1.35 -4.40 -15.29
N VAL A 58 2.63 -4.75 -15.38
CA VAL A 58 3.33 -4.95 -16.67
C VAL A 58 3.21 -6.40 -17.16
N ALA A 59 2.90 -7.35 -16.28
CA ALA A 59 2.68 -8.73 -16.67
C ALA A 59 1.55 -8.79 -17.71
N PRO A 60 1.75 -9.50 -18.84
CA PRO A 60 0.68 -9.68 -19.80
C PRO A 60 -0.49 -10.32 -19.07
N ALA A 61 -1.69 -9.77 -19.23
CA ALA A 61 -2.90 -10.39 -18.74
C ALA A 61 -2.89 -11.84 -19.25
N SER A 62 -2.79 -12.81 -18.33
CA SER A 62 -2.95 -14.21 -18.71
C SER A 62 -4.26 -14.30 -19.50
N PRO A 63 -4.28 -14.96 -20.68
CA PRO A 63 -5.55 -15.26 -21.31
C PRO A 63 -6.42 -15.93 -20.25
N PRO A 64 -7.70 -15.56 -20.11
CA PRO A 64 -8.57 -16.29 -19.21
C PRO A 64 -8.45 -17.76 -19.62
N GLU A 65 -8.00 -18.61 -18.68
CA GLU A 65 -8.03 -20.05 -18.87
C GLU A 65 -9.43 -20.38 -19.35
N ARG A 66 -9.54 -20.87 -20.60
CA ARG A 66 -10.84 -21.16 -21.22
C ARG A 66 -11.54 -22.15 -20.29
N PRO A 67 -12.63 -21.78 -19.59
CA PRO A 67 -13.31 -22.73 -18.74
C PRO A 67 -13.90 -23.80 -19.64
N ALA A 68 -13.67 -25.07 -19.34
CA ALA A 68 -14.58 -26.11 -19.79
C ALA A 68 -15.99 -25.69 -19.30
N GLN A 69 -16.83 -25.22 -20.23
CA GLN A 69 -18.15 -24.61 -19.98
C GLN A 69 -18.10 -23.39 -19.04
N ALA A 70 -18.15 -22.20 -19.62
CA ALA A 70 -18.24 -20.95 -18.87
C ALA A 70 -19.52 -20.94 -17.99
N PRO A 71 -19.39 -20.72 -16.67
CA PRO A 71 -20.51 -20.21 -15.87
C PRO A 71 -20.95 -18.85 -16.43
N PRO A 72 -22.22 -18.45 -16.24
CA PRO A 72 -22.67 -17.11 -16.65
C PRO A 72 -21.73 -16.04 -16.09
N PRO A 73 -21.52 -14.92 -16.81
CA PRO A 73 -20.62 -13.88 -16.38
C PRO A 73 -20.94 -13.49 -14.94
N PRO A 74 -19.93 -13.26 -14.07
CA PRO A 74 -20.20 -12.80 -12.72
C PRO A 74 -21.08 -11.55 -12.86
N THR A 75 -22.28 -11.62 -12.30
CA THR A 75 -23.18 -10.48 -12.19
C THR A 75 -22.35 -9.35 -11.64
N ARG A 76 -22.06 -8.33 -12.48
CA ARG A 76 -21.43 -7.11 -11.98
C ARG A 76 -22.27 -6.70 -10.77
N PRO A 77 -21.67 -6.49 -9.58
CA PRO A 77 -22.43 -6.00 -8.45
C PRO A 77 -23.22 -4.79 -8.95
N ALA A 78 -24.53 -4.81 -8.72
CA ALA A 78 -25.42 -3.80 -9.25
C ALA A 78 -24.80 -2.43 -8.94
N MET A 79 -24.51 -1.65 -9.97
CA MET A 79 -23.96 -0.31 -9.78
C MET A 79 -24.99 0.45 -8.95
N VAL A 80 -24.61 0.80 -7.73
CA VAL A 80 -25.44 1.63 -6.87
C VAL A 80 -25.29 3.05 -7.43
N PRO A 81 -26.35 3.65 -8.00
CA PRO A 81 -26.26 5.04 -8.45
C PRO A 81 -26.02 5.91 -7.21
N VAL A 82 -24.89 6.62 -7.20
CA VAL A 82 -24.63 7.65 -6.18
C VAL A 82 -25.45 8.88 -6.58
N PRO A 83 -26.38 9.34 -5.74
CA PRO A 83 -27.14 10.54 -6.04
C PRO A 83 -26.22 11.77 -6.11
N ASP A 84 -26.41 12.62 -7.12
CA ASP A 84 -25.74 13.92 -7.22
C ASP A 84 -26.30 14.97 -6.23
N THR A 85 -27.26 14.57 -5.39
CA THR A 85 -27.79 15.44 -4.33
C THR A 85 -26.72 15.68 -3.27
N PRO A 86 -26.50 16.93 -2.84
CA PRO A 86 -25.61 17.23 -1.72
C PRO A 86 -25.95 16.37 -0.51
N TYR A 87 -24.92 15.86 0.16
CA TYR A 87 -25.10 15.14 1.42
C TYR A 87 -25.81 16.04 2.44
N ASP A 88 -26.70 15.43 3.22
CA ASP A 88 -27.34 16.11 4.34
C ASP A 88 -26.28 16.47 5.40
N SER A 89 -26.03 17.75 5.58
CA SER A 89 -25.04 18.26 6.52
C SER A 89 -25.41 17.97 7.98
N SER A 90 -26.69 17.70 8.28
CA SER A 90 -27.13 17.37 9.64
C SER A 90 -26.56 16.04 10.15
N LEU A 91 -26.22 15.11 9.23
CA LEU A 91 -25.59 13.82 9.53
C LEU A 91 -24.16 13.91 10.09
N TRP A 92 -23.55 15.10 10.06
CA TRP A 92 -22.14 15.33 10.41
C TRP A 92 -21.98 16.46 11.45
N THR A 93 -23.09 16.91 12.04
CA THR A 93 -23.14 18.10 12.93
C THR A 93 -22.30 17.92 14.19
N ASP A 94 -22.19 16.69 14.70
CA ASP A 94 -21.45 16.38 15.92
C ASP A 94 -20.08 15.74 15.64
N SER A 95 -19.68 15.59 14.36
CA SER A 95 -18.39 14.98 13.99
C SER A 95 -17.18 15.84 14.37
N ASP A 96 -17.37 17.14 14.62
CA ASP A 96 -16.31 18.04 15.10
C ASP A 96 -16.03 17.92 16.61
N ASP A 97 -16.92 17.29 17.39
CA ASP A 97 -16.71 17.06 18.84
C ASP A 97 -15.87 15.80 19.13
N GLU A 98 -15.48 15.07 18.08
CA GLU A 98 -14.49 13.99 18.17
C GLU A 98 -13.04 14.55 18.19
N GLY A 99 -12.81 15.49 19.12
CA GLY A 99 -11.65 15.46 20.00
C GLY A 99 -10.24 15.48 19.41
N LEU A 100 -10.00 15.98 18.19
CA LEU A 100 -8.63 16.32 17.76
C LEU A 100 -8.28 17.75 18.20
N GLY A 101 -7.89 17.88 19.46
CA GLY A 101 -7.16 19.04 19.97
C GLY A 101 -8.03 20.22 20.41
N ALA A 102 -8.96 19.99 21.34
CA ALA A 102 -9.47 21.09 22.16
C ALA A 102 -8.27 21.77 22.85
N ARG A 103 -7.96 23.01 22.44
CA ARG A 103 -6.81 23.82 22.87
C ARG A 103 -6.68 23.98 24.40
N HIS A 104 -7.73 23.63 25.14
CA HIS A 104 -7.86 23.87 26.58
C HIS A 104 -8.27 22.65 27.42
N ARG A 105 -8.26 21.42 26.90
CA ARG A 105 -8.39 20.24 27.77
C ARG A 105 -7.01 19.69 28.11
N ARG A 106 -6.47 20.12 29.26
CA ARG A 106 -5.30 19.47 29.88
C ARG A 106 -5.82 18.17 30.53
N ALA A 107 -5.33 17.03 30.08
CA ALA A 107 -5.66 15.74 30.69
C ALA A 107 -5.18 15.72 32.16
N PRO A 108 -5.93 15.06 33.07
CA PRO A 108 -5.58 14.96 34.48
C PRO A 108 -4.27 14.19 34.72
#